data_AF-A0A7S2CTG4-F1
#
_entry.id   AF-A0A7S2CTG4-F1
#
_cell.length_a   1.000
_cell.length_b   1.000
_cell.length_c   1.000
_cell.angle_alpha   90.00
_cell.angle_beta   90.00
_cell.angle_gamma   90.00
#
_symmetry.space_group_name_H-M   'P 1'
#
loop_
_entity.id
_entity.type
_entity.pdbx_description
1 polymer ?
#
loop_
_entity_poly.entity_id
_entity_poly.type
_entity_poly.pdbx_seq_one_letter_code
_entity_poly.pdbx_strand_id
1 'polypeptide(L)'
;MNTSLEEAKESVANVGSMISSQGFPRGTPPVTFVFTGAGNVSQGALEMFNLLPHKMVEPSELEAIVSRGPTEESRHVVYGAIAKTQDLVQHRDKGRDFDQLEYYAHPGQFEPVFHDTIAPYTTALVNGMYW
;
A
#
# COMPACT_ATOMS: atom_id res chain seq x y z
N MET A 1 -18.69 11.23 13.50
CA MET A 1 -17.94 10.28 14.33
C MET A 1 -18.75 9.01 14.31
N ASN A 2 -18.23 7.91 13.74
CA ASN A 2 -18.96 6.65 13.64
C ASN A 2 -19.05 6.03 15.04
N THR A 3 -20.23 5.54 15.42
CA THR A 3 -20.51 5.03 16.77
C THR A 3 -20.44 3.50 16.88
N SER A 4 -20.25 2.81 15.75
CA SER A 4 -19.99 1.36 15.68
C SER A 4 -19.03 1.00 14.53
N LEU A 5 -18.55 -0.24 14.52
CA LEU A 5 -17.74 -0.78 13.42
C LEU A 5 -18.57 -0.88 12.13
N GLU A 6 -19.83 -1.29 12.26
CA GLU A 6 -20.79 -1.40 11.17
C GLU A 6 -21.00 -0.03 10.49
N GLU A 7 -21.23 1.02 11.28
CA GLU A 7 -21.35 2.39 10.76
C GLU A 7 -20.06 2.86 10.09
N ALA A 8 -18.89 2.49 10.63
CA ALA A 8 -17.62 2.81 10.01
C ALA A 8 -17.45 2.11 8.66
N LYS A 9 -17.80 0.83 8.56
CA LYS A 9 -17.78 0.06 7.30
C LYS A 9 -18.73 0.65 6.27
N GLU A 10 -19.96 0.97 6.67
CA GLU A 10 -20.94 1.60 5.79
C GLU A 10 -20.45 2.97 5.27
N SER A 11 -19.84 3.77 6.14
CA SER A 11 -19.23 5.04 5.74
C SER A 11 -18.16 4.87 4.67
N VAL A 12 -17.26 3.88 4.83
CA VAL A 12 -16.23 3.59 3.83
C VAL A 12 -16.83 3.03 2.54
N ALA A 13 -17.82 2.14 2.61
CA ALA A 13 -18.52 1.61 1.44
C ALA A 13 -19.25 2.71 0.64
N ASN A 14 -19.83 3.69 1.32
CA ASN A 14 -20.42 4.87 0.68
C ASN A 14 -19.37 5.69 -0.07
N VAL A 15 -18.19 5.88 0.51
CA VAL A 15 -17.04 6.50 -0.18
C VAL A 15 -16.62 5.67 -1.39
N GLY A 16 -16.53 4.34 -1.25
CA GLY A 16 -16.21 3.44 -2.36
C GLY A 16 -17.22 3.53 -3.51
N SER A 17 -18.50 3.69 -3.21
CA SER A 17 -19.56 3.91 -4.20
C SER A 17 -19.40 5.25 -4.92
N MET A 18 -19.01 6.32 -4.22
CA MET A 18 -18.72 7.61 -4.84
C MET A 18 -17.49 7.55 -5.75
N ILE A 19 -16.40 6.90 -5.31
CA ILE A 19 -15.19 6.71 -6.15
C ILE A 19 -15.56 5.93 -7.41
N SER A 20 -16.33 4.84 -7.29
CA SER A 20 -16.73 4.02 -8.44
C SER A 20 -17.59 4.78 -9.46
N SER A 21 -18.49 5.66 -8.99
CA SER A 21 -19.49 6.32 -9.85
C SER A 21 -19.08 7.69 -10.37
N GLN A 22 -18.33 8.46 -9.58
CA GLN A 22 -17.96 9.84 -9.89
C GLN A 22 -16.45 9.97 -10.19
N GLY A 23 -15.66 9.09 -9.59
CA GLY A 23 -14.20 9.14 -9.61
C GLY A 23 -13.63 10.29 -8.80
N PHE A 24 -12.32 10.26 -8.59
CA PHE A 24 -11.56 11.41 -8.08
C PHE A 24 -11.65 12.60 -9.05
N PRO A 25 -11.37 13.83 -8.59
CA PRO A 25 -11.26 15.00 -9.46
C PRO A 25 -10.32 14.75 -10.66
N ARG A 26 -10.60 15.39 -11.78
CA ARG A 26 -9.73 15.27 -12.96
C ARG A 26 -8.33 15.81 -12.62
N GLY A 27 -7.30 15.08 -13.03
CA GLY A 27 -5.91 15.42 -12.74
C GLY A 27 -5.39 14.89 -11.41
N THR A 28 -6.21 14.24 -10.59
CA THR A 28 -5.73 13.53 -9.39
C THR A 28 -4.84 12.36 -9.80
N PRO A 29 -3.58 12.30 -9.33
CA PRO A 29 -2.71 11.14 -9.55
C PRO A 29 -3.32 9.86 -8.96
N PRO A 30 -2.87 8.67 -9.41
CA PRO A 30 -3.27 7.41 -8.80
C PRO A 30 -3.13 7.44 -7.27
N VAL A 31 -4.20 7.09 -6.55
CA VAL A 31 -4.21 7.04 -5.08
C VAL A 31 -3.74 5.67 -4.63
N THR A 32 -2.63 5.62 -3.90
CA THR A 32 -1.94 4.40 -3.50
C THR A 32 -1.94 4.22 -1.97
N PHE A 33 -2.29 3.03 -1.51
CA PHE A 33 -2.23 2.60 -0.13
C PHE A 33 -1.14 1.53 0.01
N VAL A 34 -0.17 1.76 0.87
CA VAL A 34 0.86 0.78 1.19
C VAL A 34 0.64 0.27 2.60
N PHE A 35 0.49 -1.05 2.72
CA PHE A 35 0.36 -1.75 4.00
C PHE A 35 1.70 -2.39 4.31
N THR A 36 2.22 -2.20 5.52
CA THR A 36 3.45 -2.87 5.95
C THR A 36 3.15 -3.88 7.04
N GLY A 37 3.65 -5.10 6.89
CA GLY A 37 3.34 -6.21 7.79
C GLY A 37 2.15 -7.05 7.31
N ALA A 38 2.00 -8.23 7.90
CA ALA A 38 0.96 -9.21 7.53
C ALA A 38 0.17 -9.73 8.75
N GLY A 39 0.31 -9.07 9.90
CA GLY A 39 -0.38 -9.41 11.15
C GLY A 39 -1.83 -8.94 11.19
N ASN A 40 -2.45 -9.09 12.36
CA ASN A 40 -3.87 -8.80 12.57
C ASN A 40 -4.23 -7.35 12.28
N VAL A 41 -3.33 -6.40 12.57
CA VAL A 41 -3.56 -4.98 12.27
C VAL A 41 -3.67 -4.74 10.76
N SER A 42 -2.78 -5.35 9.98
CA SER A 42 -2.83 -5.24 8.52
C SER A 42 -4.09 -5.90 7.96
N GLN A 43 -4.52 -7.04 8.52
CA GLN A 43 -5.75 -7.70 8.10
C GLN A 43 -7.00 -6.85 8.37
N GLY A 44 -7.12 -6.23 9.55
CA GLY A 44 -8.25 -5.33 9.86
C GLY A 44 -8.25 -4.08 8.97
N ALA A 45 -7.08 -3.53 8.65
CA ALA A 45 -6.98 -2.42 7.71
C ALA A 45 -7.35 -2.82 6.27
N LEU A 46 -6.93 -4.01 5.83
CA LEU A 46 -7.30 -4.57 4.53
C LEU A 46 -8.81 -4.85 4.46
N GLU A 47 -9.44 -5.27 5.55
CA GLU A 47 -10.90 -5.43 5.61
C GLU A 47 -11.64 -4.13 5.27
N MET A 48 -11.17 -2.99 5.81
CA MET A 48 -11.72 -1.68 5.49
C MET A 48 -11.38 -1.25 4.06
N PHE A 49 -10.15 -1.52 3.61
CA PHE A 49 -9.71 -1.20 2.24
C PHE A 49 -10.52 -1.96 1.18
N ASN A 50 -10.91 -3.20 1.45
CA ASN A 50 -11.70 -4.03 0.55
C ASN A 50 -13.11 -3.47 0.26
N LEU A 51 -13.58 -2.50 1.06
CA LEU A 51 -14.83 -1.80 0.83
C LEU A 51 -14.72 -0.68 -0.23
N LEU A 52 -13.49 -0.34 -0.64
CA LEU A 52 -13.21 0.61 -1.72
C LEU A 52 -13.07 -0.14 -3.06
N PRO A 53 -13.36 0.51 -4.21
CA PRO A 53 -12.98 -0.02 -5.51
C PRO A 53 -11.46 0.00 -5.59
N HIS A 54 -10.84 -1.17 -5.59
CA HIS A 54 -9.39 -1.27 -5.48
C HIS A 54 -8.76 -2.28 -6.45
N LYS A 55 -7.45 -2.12 -6.65
CA LYS A 55 -6.57 -3.10 -7.27
C LYS A 55 -5.39 -3.38 -6.36
N MET A 56 -5.18 -4.64 -6.03
CA MET A 56 -3.94 -5.06 -5.38
C MET A 56 -2.83 -5.19 -6.42
N VAL A 57 -1.66 -4.63 -6.11
CA VAL A 57 -0.47 -4.62 -6.97
C VAL A 57 0.76 -4.96 -6.15
N GLU A 58 1.84 -5.37 -6.81
CA GLU A 58 3.12 -5.55 -6.13
C GLU A 58 3.76 -4.19 -5.80
N PRO A 59 4.52 -4.06 -4.70
CA PRO A 59 5.21 -2.81 -4.36
C PRO A 59 6.10 -2.27 -5.49
N SER A 60 6.70 -3.15 -6.29
CA SER A 60 7.55 -2.81 -7.44
C SER A 60 6.78 -2.17 -8.61
N GLU A 61 5.45 -2.29 -8.66
CA GLU A 61 4.61 -1.70 -9.71
C GLU A 61 4.21 -0.25 -9.39
N LEU A 62 4.37 0.20 -8.14
CA LEU A 62 3.90 1.52 -7.68
C LEU A 62 4.51 2.68 -8.47
N GLU A 63 5.82 2.64 -8.73
CA GLU A 63 6.50 3.65 -9.54
C GLU A 63 5.86 3.78 -10.92
N ALA A 64 5.65 2.65 -11.60
CA ALA A 64 5.08 2.64 -12.94
C ALA A 64 3.63 3.14 -12.94
N ILE A 65 2.85 2.81 -11.91
CA ILE A 65 1.46 3.27 -11.76
C ILE A 65 1.43 4.78 -11.58
N VAL A 66 2.18 5.32 -10.61
CA VAL A 66 2.19 6.75 -10.29
C VAL A 66 2.78 7.58 -11.44
N SER A 67 3.85 7.09 -12.07
CA SER A 67 4.54 7.78 -13.16
C SER A 67 3.73 7.87 -14.45
N ARG A 68 2.75 6.98 -14.66
CA ARG A 68 1.78 7.12 -15.77
C ARG A 68 0.89 8.36 -15.62
N GLY A 69 0.79 8.90 -14.41
CA GLY A 69 -0.06 10.04 -14.11
C GLY A 69 -1.55 9.71 -14.12
N PRO A 70 -2.41 10.74 -14.05
CA PRO A 70 -3.87 10.58 -14.00
C PRO A 70 -4.43 9.93 -15.29
N THR A 71 -5.20 8.86 -15.14
CA THR A 71 -5.96 8.24 -16.23
C THR A 71 -7.43 8.17 -15.86
N GLU A 72 -8.32 7.91 -16.83
CA GLU A 72 -9.74 7.75 -16.52
C GLU A 72 -10.00 6.53 -15.63
N GLU A 73 -9.19 5.49 -15.78
CA GLU A 73 -9.23 4.31 -14.91
C GLU A 73 -8.77 4.64 -13.49
N SER A 74 -7.63 5.31 -13.33
CA SER A 74 -7.07 5.63 -12.00
C SER A 74 -7.96 6.58 -11.18
N ARG A 75 -8.91 7.26 -11.82
CA ARG A 75 -9.91 8.07 -11.12
C ARG A 75 -10.93 7.24 -10.37
N HIS A 76 -11.21 6.01 -10.79
CA HIS A 76 -12.31 5.20 -10.25
C HIS A 76 -11.83 4.03 -9.39
N VAL A 77 -10.54 3.99 -9.06
CA VAL A 77 -9.93 2.90 -8.30
C VAL A 77 -8.82 3.44 -7.40
N VAL A 78 -8.61 2.81 -6.24
CA VAL A 78 -7.42 2.98 -5.41
C VAL A 78 -6.50 1.76 -5.55
N TYR A 79 -5.19 1.97 -5.45
CA TYR A 79 -4.21 0.89 -5.58
C TYR A 79 -3.71 0.50 -4.19
N GLY A 80 -3.68 -0.78 -3.89
CA GLY A 80 -3.17 -1.33 -2.63
C GLY A 80 -1.91 -2.15 -2.88
N ALA A 81 -0.88 -1.98 -2.07
CA ALA A 81 0.31 -2.83 -2.07
C ALA A 81 0.65 -3.28 -0.65
N ILE A 82 1.07 -4.53 -0.48
CA ILE A 82 1.53 -5.06 0.81
C ILE A 82 3.05 -5.20 0.74
N ALA A 83 3.76 -4.31 1.43
CA ALA A 83 5.21 -4.36 1.51
C ALA A 83 5.65 -5.32 2.63
N LYS A 84 6.42 -6.34 2.24
CA LYS A 84 7.05 -7.31 3.13
C LYS A 84 8.49 -6.89 3.40
N THR A 85 9.16 -7.53 4.35
CA THR A 85 10.56 -7.23 4.69
C THR A 85 11.48 -7.18 3.47
N GLN A 86 11.33 -8.12 2.53
CA GLN A 86 12.11 -8.15 1.28
C GLN A 86 11.97 -6.90 0.39
N ASP A 87 10.85 -6.18 0.52
CA ASP A 87 10.58 -4.96 -0.25
C ASP A 87 11.09 -3.71 0.49
N LEU A 88 11.35 -3.82 1.80
CA LEU A 88 11.74 -2.72 2.67
C LEU A 88 13.25 -2.59 2.83
N VAL A 89 14.00 -3.69 2.63
CA VAL A 89 15.45 -3.73 2.77
C VAL A 89 16.09 -4.44 1.57
N GLN A 90 17.33 -4.07 1.26
CA GLN A 90 18.17 -4.80 0.32
C GLN A 90 19.49 -5.19 0.97
N HIS A 91 20.11 -6.26 0.48
CA HIS A 91 21.46 -6.61 0.88
C HIS A 91 22.45 -5.54 0.37
N ARG A 92 23.43 -5.15 1.19
CA ARG A 92 24.44 -4.14 0.83
C ARG A 92 25.31 -4.56 -0.35
N ASP A 93 25.63 -5.85 -0.42
CA ASP A 93 26.27 -6.43 -1.61
C ASP A 93 25.27 -6.50 -2.77
N LYS A 94 25.58 -5.78 -3.86
CA LYS A 94 24.71 -5.68 -5.03
C LYS A 94 24.47 -7.04 -5.69
N GLY A 95 23.22 -7.27 -6.09
CA GLY A 95 22.82 -8.47 -6.83
C GLY A 95 22.63 -9.73 -5.98
N ARG A 96 22.72 -9.61 -4.64
CA ARG A 96 22.28 -10.68 -3.75
C ARG A 96 20.78 -10.55 -3.47
N ASP A 97 20.08 -11.67 -3.60
CA ASP A 97 18.67 -11.77 -3.24
C ASP A 97 18.49 -11.68 -1.72
N PHE A 98 17.29 -11.27 -1.31
CA PHE A 98 16.92 -11.23 0.10
C PHE A 98 16.78 -12.65 0.67
N ASP A 99 17.46 -12.91 1.79
CA ASP A 99 17.27 -14.10 2.62
C ASP A 99 16.79 -13.67 4.02
N GLN A 100 15.65 -14.21 4.44
CA GLN A 100 15.01 -13.86 5.70
C GLN A 100 15.82 -14.32 6.93
N LEU A 101 16.44 -15.49 6.88
CA LEU A 101 17.23 -16.01 8.00
C LEU A 101 18.53 -15.21 8.15
N GLU A 102 19.17 -14.87 7.04
CA GLU A 102 20.35 -14.01 7.01
C GLU A 102 20.01 -12.62 7.54
N TYR A 103 18.88 -12.03 7.13
CA TYR A 103 18.44 -10.74 7.64
C TYR A 103 18.25 -10.75 9.16
N TYR A 104 17.65 -11.80 9.72
CA TYR A 104 17.48 -11.89 11.18
C TYR A 104 18.79 -12.16 11.93
N ALA A 105 19.70 -12.95 11.36
CA ALA A 105 21.00 -13.23 11.97
C ALA A 105 21.96 -12.03 11.89
N HIS A 106 21.92 -11.30 10.77
CA HIS A 106 22.90 -10.27 10.40
C HIS A 106 22.23 -9.02 9.79
N PRO A 107 21.32 -8.33 10.50
CA PRO A 107 20.57 -7.20 9.93
C PRO A 107 21.46 -6.03 9.46
N GLY A 108 22.67 -5.90 10.01
CA GLY A 108 23.64 -4.87 9.58
C GLY A 108 24.16 -5.04 8.14
N GLN A 109 24.01 -6.23 7.55
CA GLN A 109 24.36 -6.51 6.15
C GLN A 109 23.32 -5.99 5.15
N PHE A 110 22.18 -5.51 5.66
CA PHE A 110 21.09 -4.95 4.87
C PHE A 110 20.98 -3.44 5.10
N GLU A 111 20.33 -2.78 4.17
CA GLU A 111 20.00 -1.36 4.26
C GLU A 111 18.55 -1.09 3.85
N PRO A 112 17.89 -0.10 4.48
CA PRO A 112 16.51 0.22 4.16
C PRO A 112 16.41 0.87 2.79
N VAL A 113 15.48 0.42 1.97
CA VAL A 113 15.23 0.95 0.62
C VAL A 113 13.83 1.54 0.45
N PHE A 114 12.93 1.33 1.42
CA PHE A 114 11.55 1.83 1.38
C PHE A 114 11.44 3.31 1.02
N HIS A 115 12.34 4.15 1.55
CA HIS A 115 12.34 5.59 1.33
C HIS A 115 12.60 6.00 -0.13
N ASP A 116 13.29 5.15 -0.89
CA ASP A 116 13.62 5.39 -2.29
C ASP A 116 12.67 4.65 -3.24
N THR A 117 12.23 3.44 -2.88
CA THR A 117 11.54 2.54 -3.81
C THR A 117 10.02 2.52 -3.67
N ILE A 118 9.47 2.86 -2.49
CA ILE A 118 8.03 2.71 -2.20
C ILE A 118 7.43 4.02 -1.67
N ALA A 119 8.08 4.66 -0.70
CA ALA A 119 7.60 5.88 -0.06
C ALA A 119 7.28 7.02 -1.06
N PRO A 120 8.09 7.27 -2.11
CA PRO A 120 7.80 8.34 -3.07
C PRO A 120 6.50 8.13 -3.86
N TYR A 121 6.03 6.88 -3.93
CA TYR A 121 4.85 6.47 -4.68
C TYR A 121 3.67 6.11 -3.78
N THR A 122 3.73 6.45 -2.48
CA THR A 122 2.73 6.14 -1.47
C THR A 122 1.87 7.36 -1.15
N THR A 123 0.55 7.27 -1.33
CA THR A 123 -0.39 8.32 -0.88
C THR A 123 -0.73 8.15 0.59
N ALA A 124 -0.98 6.91 1.02
CA ALA A 124 -1.29 6.56 2.39
C ALA A 124 -0.49 5.33 2.84
N LEU A 125 0.24 5.47 3.94
CA LEU A 125 0.96 4.37 4.58
C LEU A 125 0.14 3.84 5.77
N VAL A 126 -0.15 2.54 5.75
CA VAL A 126 -0.80 1.82 6.84
C VAL A 126 0.24 0.92 7.51
N ASN A 127 0.78 1.38 8.64
CA ASN A 127 1.85 0.66 9.33
C ASN A 127 1.31 -0.40 10.30
N GLY A 128 1.51 -1.68 9.97
CA GLY A 128 1.22 -2.84 10.83
C GLY A 128 2.44 -3.73 11.11
N MET A 129 3.67 -3.19 11.09
CA MET A 129 4.89 -4.00 11.29
C MET A 129 5.12 -4.44 12.74
N TYR A 130 4.52 -3.76 13.72
CA TYR A 130 4.79 -3.97 15.14
C TYR A 130 3.73 -4.78 15.90
N TRP A 131 2.55 -5.01 15.30
CA TRP A 131 1.35 -5.51 15.99
C TRP A 131 0.61 -6.61 15.22
#